data_AF-A0A560KWG3-F1
#
_entry.id   AF-A0A560KWG3-F1
#
_cell.length_a   1.000
_cell.length_b   1.000
_cell.length_c   1.000
_cell.angle_alpha   90.00
_cell.angle_beta   90.00
_cell.angle_gamma   90.00
#
_symmetry.space_group_name_H-M   'P 1'
#
loop_
_entity.id
_entity.type
_entity.pdbx_description
1 polymer ?
#
loop_
_entity_poly.entity_id
_entity_poly.type
_entity_poly.pdbx_seq_one_letter_code
_entity_poly.pdbx_strand_id
1 'polypeptide(L)'
;MRVFRHYHCDHGHRWTVQRQQTEDEHASDLICPEGHPTITCQIELPVDDVQILISPAARVVDQLRRQRTLDGRYYLSLLDKNGKELCASREDYDWDAVVKLSAFFRDKGTEQALAWWAKRDP
;
A
#
# COMPACT_ATOMS: atom_id res chain seq x y z
N MET A 1 12.57 -5.67 1.41
CA MET A 1 11.66 -4.72 2.09
C MET A 1 11.96 -3.36 1.53
N ARG A 2 10.96 -2.60 1.08
CA ARG A 2 11.20 -1.25 0.58
C ARG A 2 11.59 -0.33 1.74
N VAL A 3 12.48 0.63 1.52
CA VAL A 3 12.87 1.66 2.48
C VAL A 3 12.77 3.03 1.82
N PHE A 4 12.64 4.07 2.63
CA PHE A 4 12.68 5.45 2.18
C PHE A 4 14.02 6.04 2.56
N ARG A 5 14.80 6.47 1.56
CA ARG A 5 16.07 7.19 1.77
C ARG A 5 15.80 8.67 1.58
N HIS A 6 15.97 9.45 2.65
CA HIS A 6 15.83 10.90 2.63
C HIS A 6 17.20 11.54 2.58
N TYR A 7 17.49 12.17 1.46
CA TYR A 7 18.74 12.85 1.20
C TYR A 7 18.61 14.34 1.48
N HIS A 8 19.72 14.94 1.87
CA HIS A 8 19.84 16.38 2.08
C HIS A 8 21.20 16.86 1.60
N CYS A 9 21.24 18.02 0.93
CA CYS A 9 22.48 18.72 0.59
C CYS A 9 22.71 19.94 1.50
N ASP A 10 23.91 20.50 1.43
CA ASP A 10 24.33 21.71 2.16
C ASP A 10 23.58 23.00 1.76
N HIS A 11 22.95 23.01 0.58
CA HIS A 11 22.07 24.09 0.12
C HIS A 11 20.63 24.00 0.66
N GLY A 12 20.32 22.99 1.48
CA GLY A 12 18.99 22.83 2.09
C GLY A 12 17.97 22.06 1.23
N HIS A 13 18.37 21.54 0.07
CA HIS A 13 17.49 20.72 -0.77
C HIS A 13 17.30 19.33 -0.15
N ARG A 14 16.09 18.79 -0.28
CA ARG A 14 15.70 17.46 0.22
C ARG A 14 15.03 16.65 -0.89
N TRP A 15 15.32 15.36 -0.95
CA TRP A 15 14.63 14.45 -1.85
C TRP A 15 14.54 13.05 -1.24
N THR A 16 13.55 12.30 -1.70
CA THR A 16 13.27 10.95 -1.20
C THR A 16 13.38 9.95 -2.35
N VAL A 17 14.08 8.85 -2.11
CA VAL A 17 14.15 7.73 -3.04
C VAL A 17 13.60 6.48 -2.36
N GLN A 18 12.70 5.79 -3.03
CA GLN A 18 12.17 4.50 -2.58
C GLN A 18 12.93 3.37 -3.27
N ARG A 19 13.55 2.47 -2.49
CA ARG A 19 14.36 1.34 -2.99
C ARG A 19 14.10 0.09 -2.16
N GLN A 20 14.51 -1.07 -2.66
CA GLN A 20 14.65 -2.23 -1.77
C GLN A 20 15.81 -1.99 -0.80
N GLN A 21 15.67 -2.44 0.45
CA GLN A 21 16.70 -2.33 1.48
C GLN A 21 18.04 -2.94 1.05
N THR A 22 17.98 -3.98 0.21
CA THR A 22 19.13 -4.72 -0.32
C THR A 22 19.71 -4.12 -1.60
N GLU A 23 19.06 -3.12 -2.19
CA GLU A 23 19.59 -2.42 -3.37
C GLU A 23 20.64 -1.40 -2.93
N ASP A 24 21.78 -1.39 -3.62
CA ASP A 24 22.81 -0.38 -3.44
C ASP A 24 22.28 1.01 -3.82
N GLU A 25 22.90 2.06 -3.25
CA GLU A 25 22.61 3.43 -3.68
C GLU A 25 23.13 3.66 -5.10
N HIS A 26 22.28 4.23 -5.96
CA HIS A 26 22.73 4.65 -7.28
C HIS A 26 23.44 6.00 -7.16
N ALA A 27 24.48 6.22 -7.96
CA ALA A 27 25.21 7.50 -7.97
C ALA A 27 24.29 8.70 -8.27
N SER A 28 23.23 8.49 -9.06
CA SER A 28 22.21 9.51 -9.34
C SER A 28 21.40 9.91 -8.11
N ASP A 29 21.26 9.01 -7.13
CA ASP A 29 20.46 9.25 -5.91
C ASP A 29 21.22 10.19 -4.95
N LEU A 30 22.54 10.34 -5.12
CA LEU A 30 23.42 11.19 -4.31
C LEU A 30 23.52 12.64 -4.82
N ILE A 31 22.78 12.98 -5.87
CA ILE A 31 22.78 14.30 -6.47
C ILE A 31 21.36 14.85 -6.39
N CYS A 32 21.22 16.03 -5.77
CA CYS A 32 19.93 16.69 -5.73
C CYS A 32 19.48 17.11 -7.15
N PRO A 33 18.20 17.42 -7.37
CA PRO A 33 17.70 17.87 -8.68
C PRO A 33 18.43 19.10 -9.26
N GLU A 34 19.10 19.88 -8.42
CA GLU A 34 19.88 21.05 -8.80
C GLU A 34 21.38 20.77 -9.01
N GLY A 35 21.82 19.52 -8.89
CA GLY A 35 23.21 19.11 -9.16
C GLY A 35 24.15 19.12 -7.95
N HIS A 36 23.67 19.51 -6.76
CA HIS A 36 24.47 19.50 -5.53
C HIS A 36 24.59 18.09 -4.92
N PRO A 37 25.76 17.73 -4.34
CA PRO A 37 25.95 16.44 -3.69
C PRO A 37 25.21 16.33 -2.35
N THR A 38 24.77 15.12 -2.03
CA THR A 38 24.25 14.74 -0.70
C THR A 38 25.32 14.92 0.38
N ILE A 39 24.90 15.43 1.53
CA ILE A 39 25.70 15.45 2.77
C ILE A 39 25.20 14.46 3.83
N THR A 40 23.88 14.19 3.86
CA THR A 40 23.29 13.25 4.81
C THR A 40 22.21 12.41 4.15
N CYS A 41 22.12 11.14 4.54
CA CYS A 41 21.06 10.22 4.15
C CYS A 41 20.44 9.62 5.41
N GLN A 42 19.12 9.77 5.57
CA GLN A 42 18.34 9.11 6.61
C GLN A 42 17.53 7.98 6.00
N ILE A 43 17.65 6.77 6.56
CA ILE A 43 16.89 5.60 6.12
C ILE A 43 15.70 5.41 7.05
N GLU A 44 14.50 5.47 6.50
CA GLU A 44 13.26 5.17 7.20
C GLU A 44 12.72 3.81 6.75
N LEU A 45 12.42 2.96 7.72
CA LEU A 45 11.78 1.68 7.48
C LEU A 45 10.27 1.88 7.39
N PRO A 46 9.56 1.23 6.45
CA PRO A 46 8.12 1.23 6.45
C PRO A 46 7.63 0.56 7.73
N VAL A 47 6.58 1.12 8.32
CA VAL A 47 5.84 0.47 9.40
C VAL A 47 5.24 -0.83 8.85
N ASP A 48 5.16 -1.87 9.68
CA ASP A 48 4.65 -3.19 9.28
C ASP A 48 3.11 -3.25 9.24
N ASP A 49 2.49 -2.09 9.00
CA ASP A 49 1.05 -1.94 8.87
C ASP A 49 0.57 -2.61 7.58
N VAL A 50 -0.64 -3.15 7.63
CA VAL A 50 -1.27 -3.73 6.44
C VAL A 50 -1.62 -2.65 5.44
N GLN A 51 -1.44 -2.95 4.16
CA GLN A 51 -2.04 -2.15 3.10
C GLN A 51 -3.50 -2.55 2.95
N ILE A 52 -4.37 -1.57 2.73
CA ILE A 52 -5.80 -1.77 2.54
C ILE A 52 -6.13 -1.51 1.08
N LEU A 53 -6.62 -2.53 0.37
CA LEU A 53 -7.07 -2.43 -1.00
C LEU A 53 -8.59 -2.59 -1.07
N ILE A 54 -9.27 -1.56 -1.57
CA ILE A 54 -10.70 -1.60 -1.90
C ILE A 54 -10.82 -1.75 -3.41
N SER A 55 -11.38 -2.85 -3.87
CA SER A 55 -11.52 -3.16 -5.30
C SER A 55 -13.00 -3.27 -5.69
N PRO A 56 -13.40 -2.79 -6.88
CA PRO A 56 -14.78 -2.94 -7.33
C PRO A 56 -15.10 -4.42 -7.58
N ALA A 57 -16.25 -4.88 -7.10
CA ALA A 57 -16.80 -6.20 -7.38
C ALA A 57 -17.55 -6.25 -8.73
N ALA A 58 -17.77 -5.07 -9.33
CA ALA A 58 -18.50 -4.92 -10.58
C ALA A 58 -17.84 -5.74 -11.70
N ARG A 59 -18.65 -6.53 -12.40
CA ARG A 59 -18.20 -7.39 -13.50
C ARG A 59 -19.21 -7.45 -14.63
N VAL A 60 -18.71 -7.62 -15.85
CA VAL A 60 -19.55 -7.80 -17.05
C VAL A 60 -20.01 -9.25 -17.10
N VAL A 61 -21.33 -9.46 -17.10
CA VAL A 61 -21.95 -10.80 -17.19
C VAL A 61 -22.48 -11.09 -18.59
N ASP A 62 -22.70 -10.06 -19.40
CA ASP A 62 -23.04 -10.18 -20.81
C ASP A 62 -22.24 -9.12 -21.59
N GLN A 63 -21.27 -9.56 -22.39
CA GLN A 63 -20.43 -8.65 -23.18
C GLN A 63 -21.17 -8.04 -24.37
N LEU A 64 -22.11 -8.77 -24.97
CA LEU A 64 -22.89 -8.32 -26.13
C LEU A 64 -23.87 -7.22 -25.73
N ARG A 65 -24.55 -7.39 -24.60
CA ARG A 65 -25.50 -6.40 -24.05
C ARG A 65 -24.83 -5.39 -23.10
N ARG A 66 -23.53 -5.53 -22.85
CA ARG A 66 -22.76 -4.77 -21.84
C ARG A 66 -23.43 -4.76 -20.46
N GLN A 67 -24.09 -5.86 -20.11
CA GLN A 67 -24.76 -5.96 -18.82
C GLN A 67 -23.74 -6.17 -17.71
N ARG A 68 -23.81 -5.31 -16.70
CA ARG A 68 -22.97 -5.36 -15.51
C ARG A 68 -23.76 -5.91 -14.33
N THR A 69 -23.05 -6.51 -13.39
CA THR A 69 -23.59 -6.92 -12.09
C THR A 69 -22.66 -6.40 -10.99
N LEU A 70 -23.18 -6.34 -9.76
CA LEU A 70 -22.45 -5.88 -8.58
C LEU A 70 -21.89 -4.46 -8.73
N ASP A 71 -22.60 -3.61 -9.46
CA ASP A 71 -22.27 -2.19 -9.54
C ASP A 71 -22.42 -1.52 -8.17
N GLY A 72 -21.46 -0.67 -7.83
CA GLY A 72 -21.41 -0.02 -6.51
C GLY A 72 -21.07 -0.97 -5.36
N ARG A 73 -20.60 -2.18 -5.66
CA ARG A 73 -20.15 -3.17 -4.68
C ARG A 73 -18.64 -3.34 -4.74
N TYR A 74 -18.05 -3.67 -3.61
CA TYR A 74 -16.61 -3.63 -3.40
C TYR A 74 -16.13 -4.80 -2.54
N TYR A 75 -14.94 -5.31 -2.84
CA TYR A 75 -14.19 -6.23 -2.00
C TYR A 75 -13.11 -5.46 -1.22
N LEU A 76 -12.76 -6.01 -0.05
CA LEU A 76 -11.65 -5.54 0.77
C LEU A 76 -10.57 -6.62 0.81
N SER A 77 -9.36 -6.27 0.40
CA SER A 77 -8.16 -7.10 0.59
C SER A 77 -7.19 -6.39 1.53
N LEU A 78 -6.55 -7.15 2.39
CA LEU A 78 -5.38 -6.72 3.15
C LEU A 78 -4.13 -7.28 2.50
N LEU A 79 -3.13 -6.42 2.30
CA LEU A 79 -1.85 -6.81 1.71
C LEU A 79 -0.72 -6.54 2.70
N ASP A 80 0.37 -7.26 2.55
CA ASP A 80 1.61 -6.95 3.27
C ASP A 80 2.25 -5.67 2.70
N LYS A 81 3.35 -5.22 3.32
CA LYS A 81 4.13 -4.06 2.87
C LYS A 81 4.71 -4.18 1.45
N ASN A 82 4.73 -5.38 0.87
CA ASN A 82 5.19 -5.63 -0.50
C ASN A 82 4.02 -5.72 -1.49
N GLY A 83 2.77 -5.54 -1.04
CA GLY A 83 1.57 -5.67 -1.87
C GLY A 83 1.13 -7.13 -2.09
N LYS A 84 1.68 -8.10 -1.35
CA LYS A 84 1.21 -9.49 -1.39
C LYS A 84 -0.07 -9.61 -0.59
N GLU A 85 -1.12 -10.18 -1.18
CA GLU A 85 -2.38 -10.42 -0.48
C GLU A 85 -2.19 -11.34 0.72
N LEU A 86 -2.66 -10.88 1.87
CA LEU A 86 -2.71 -11.62 3.13
C LEU A 86 -4.06 -12.30 3.30
N CYS A 87 -5.13 -11.55 3.07
CA CYS A 87 -6.51 -12.02 3.11
C CYS A 87 -7.42 -11.08 2.32
N ALA A 88 -8.58 -11.60 1.91
CA ALA A 88 -9.59 -10.86 1.18
C ALA A 88 -10.99 -11.24 1.66
N SER A 89 -11.95 -10.32 1.50
CA SER A 89 -13.33 -10.55 1.86
C SER A 89 -14.01 -11.47 0.84
N ARG A 90 -14.69 -12.52 1.30
CA ARG A 90 -15.52 -13.39 0.45
C ARG A 90 -16.78 -12.69 -0.05
N GLU A 91 -17.37 -11.85 0.78
CA GLU A 91 -18.56 -11.07 0.46
C GLU A 91 -18.19 -9.67 -0.07
N ASP A 92 -19.05 -9.14 -0.92
CA ASP A 92 -18.97 -7.76 -1.40
C ASP A 92 -19.79 -6.82 -0.50
N TYR A 93 -19.34 -5.58 -0.39
CA TYR A 93 -19.94 -4.54 0.43
C TYR A 93 -20.30 -3.32 -0.42
N ASP A 94 -21.26 -2.51 0.03
CA ASP A 94 -21.39 -1.15 -0.51
C ASP A 94 -20.22 -0.26 -0.05
N TRP A 95 -20.15 0.96 -0.61
CA TRP A 95 -19.06 1.89 -0.33
C TRP A 95 -18.94 2.26 1.16
N ASP A 96 -20.05 2.56 1.81
CA ASP A 96 -20.03 3.00 3.21
C ASP A 96 -19.60 1.86 4.15
N ALA A 97 -20.07 0.63 3.87
CA ALA A 97 -19.69 -0.55 4.63
C ALA A 97 -18.21 -0.93 4.41
N VAL A 98 -17.70 -0.89 3.18
CA VAL A 98 -16.30 -1.23 2.91
C VAL A 98 -15.34 -0.20 3.51
N VAL A 99 -15.70 1.09 3.51
CA VAL A 99 -14.91 2.16 4.13
C VAL A 99 -14.91 2.05 5.66
N LYS A 100 -16.05 1.73 6.27
CA LYS A 100 -16.09 1.47 7.73
C LYS A 100 -15.24 0.28 8.12
N LEU A 101 -15.29 -0.78 7.32
CA LEU A 101 -14.51 -1.97 7.54
C LEU A 101 -13.01 -1.71 7.35
N SER A 102 -12.63 -0.99 6.29
CA SER A 102 -11.23 -0.63 6.04
C SER A 102 -10.65 0.23 7.15
N ALA A 103 -11.42 1.19 7.67
CA ALA A 103 -10.99 2.05 8.77
C ALA A 103 -10.59 1.28 10.04
N PHE A 104 -11.14 0.09 10.28
CA PHE A 104 -10.74 -0.76 11.40
C PHE A 104 -9.28 -1.23 11.30
N PHE A 105 -8.76 -1.43 10.08
CA PHE A 105 -7.40 -1.90 9.85
C PHE A 105 -6.36 -0.79 9.77
N ARG A 106 -6.79 0.46 9.93
CA ARG A 106 -5.89 1.60 10.00
C ARG A 106 -4.90 1.40 11.16
N ASP A 107 -3.62 1.60 10.88
CA ASP A 107 -2.51 1.52 11.84
C ASP A 107 -2.37 0.11 12.50
N LYS A 108 -2.87 -0.95 11.84
CA LYS A 108 -2.73 -2.33 12.30
C LYS A 108 -1.61 -3.05 11.57
N GLY A 109 -0.72 -3.65 12.36
CA GLY A 109 0.27 -4.59 11.85
C GLY A 109 -0.33 -5.91 11.33
N THR A 110 0.44 -6.60 10.49
CA THR A 110 0.06 -7.86 9.84
C THR A 110 -0.54 -8.91 10.80
N GLU A 111 0.12 -9.16 11.94
CA GLU A 111 -0.32 -10.18 12.91
C GLU A 111 -1.69 -9.85 13.53
N GLN A 112 -1.89 -8.60 13.94
CA GLN A 112 -3.16 -8.16 14.56
C GLN A 112 -4.31 -8.22 13.54
N ALA A 113 -4.05 -7.81 12.31
CA ALA A 113 -5.03 -7.83 11.23
C ALA A 113 -5.46 -9.26 10.89
N LEU A 114 -4.50 -10.18 10.72
CA LEU A 114 -4.78 -11.59 10.44
C LEU A 114 -5.50 -12.29 11.59
N ALA A 115 -5.10 -12.04 12.83
CA ALA A 115 -5.75 -12.62 14.01
C ALA A 115 -7.22 -12.20 14.13
N TRP A 116 -7.55 -10.95 13.75
CA TRP A 116 -8.94 -10.51 13.69
C TRP A 116 -9.66 -11.15 12.49
N TRP A 117 -9.01 -11.20 11.32
CA TRP A 117 -9.62 -11.73 10.10
C TRP A 117 -10.02 -13.20 10.25
N ALA A 118 -9.15 -14.03 10.83
CA ALA A 118 -9.39 -15.45 11.08
C ALA A 118 -10.58 -15.70 12.04
N LYS A 119 -10.92 -14.74 12.91
CA LYS A 119 -12.10 -14.84 13.79
C LYS A 119 -13.40 -14.48 13.10
N ARG A 120 -13.32 -13.64 12.05
CA ARG A 120 -14.49 -13.16 11.31
C ARG A 120 -14.94 -14.17 10.24
N ASP A 121 -14.00 -14.84 9.61
CA ASP A 121 -14.25 -15.77 8.50
C ASP A 121 -13.43 -17.07 8.72
N PRO A 122 -13.91 -17.98 9.58
CA PRO A 122 -13.22 -19.23 9.90
C PRO A 122 -13.10 -20.22 8.73
#